data_AF-X1R311-F1
#
_entry.id   AF-X1R311-F1
#
_cell.length_a   1.000
_cell.length_b   1.000
_cell.length_c   1.000
_cell.angle_alpha   90.00
_cell.angle_beta   90.00
_cell.angle_gamma   90.00
#
_symmetry.space_group_name_H-M   'P 1'
#
loop_
_entity.id
_entity.type
_entity.pdbx_description
1 polymer ?
#
loop_
_entity_poly.entity_id
_entity_poly.type
_entity_poly.pdbx_seq_one_letter_code
_entity_poly.pdbx_strand_id
1 'polypeptide(L)'
;NRKTLVGQKVLVEGYKGYIEGVIGVKSLLFTPPEERYTIPDLSKMYVDIGINTKEEAFEIGVKVGSSISYFPNYSLTKHGYVISKSLDDRIGCYILIKLLKKLNKGEIKTKARVSFVGTVQEEFSSKGAIPAAHDIQPDIGIYLDIVPACDTPDLEGKIDIGLNEGPVIVIKDFHGRGTLAGLISNPKLVKYLESVAQKSKIPIQFFVESGILTDTAYAQLVGKGIIFCTISVPGR
;
A
#
# COMPACT_ATOMS: atom_id res chain seq x y z
N ASN A 1 -2.79 0.52 -11.68
CA ASN A 1 -3.72 1.16 -12.64
C ASN A 1 -3.03 1.32 -14.00
N ARG A 2 -3.53 0.72 -15.09
CA ARG A 2 -2.90 0.81 -16.43
C ARG A 2 -3.05 2.19 -17.10
N LYS A 3 -4.07 2.95 -16.72
CA LYS A 3 -4.43 4.25 -17.31
C LYS A 3 -3.31 5.28 -17.22
N THR A 4 -2.51 5.20 -16.16
CA THR A 4 -1.53 6.24 -15.80
C THR A 4 -0.09 5.87 -16.14
N LEU A 5 0.16 4.67 -16.69
CA LEU A 5 1.52 4.14 -16.91
C LEU A 5 2.26 4.85 -18.04
N VAL A 6 1.59 5.05 -19.18
CA VAL A 6 2.21 5.57 -20.40
C VAL A 6 2.78 6.97 -20.16
N GLY A 7 4.05 7.19 -20.53
CA GLY A 7 4.77 8.45 -20.33
C GLY A 7 5.34 8.65 -18.91
N GLN A 8 5.12 7.73 -17.98
CA GLN A 8 5.71 7.84 -16.64
C GLN A 8 7.21 7.58 -16.66
N LYS A 9 7.94 8.36 -15.86
CA LYS A 9 9.31 8.02 -15.49
C LYS A 9 9.31 6.81 -14.55
N VAL A 10 10.27 5.93 -14.78
CA VAL A 10 10.47 4.71 -14.01
C VAL A 10 11.95 4.51 -13.68
N LEU A 11 12.21 3.63 -12.72
CA LEU A 11 13.51 3.06 -12.44
C LEU A 11 13.47 1.57 -12.77
N VAL A 12 14.38 1.13 -13.63
CA VAL A 12 14.68 -0.28 -13.85
C VAL A 12 15.71 -0.70 -12.82
N GLU A 13 15.43 -1.73 -12.05
CA GLU A 13 16.35 -2.30 -11.08
C GLU A 13 17.27 -3.29 -11.80
N GLY A 14 18.38 -2.76 -12.32
CA GLY A 14 19.43 -3.54 -12.95
C GLY A 14 20.32 -4.22 -11.91
N TYR A 15 20.96 -5.32 -12.32
CA TYR A 15 21.91 -6.06 -11.48
C TYR A 15 23.22 -5.31 -11.21
N LYS A 16 23.42 -4.14 -11.85
CA LYS A 16 24.56 -3.24 -11.64
C LYS A 16 24.15 -1.87 -11.11
N GLY A 17 22.86 -1.66 -10.81
CA GLY A 17 22.34 -0.38 -10.32
C GLY A 17 20.99 -0.03 -10.92
N TYR A 18 20.41 1.06 -10.43
CA TYR A 18 19.17 1.62 -10.98
C TYR A 18 19.44 2.36 -12.28
N ILE A 19 18.55 2.15 -13.26
CA ILE A 19 18.61 2.78 -14.57
C ILE A 19 17.32 3.57 -14.76
N GLU A 20 17.42 4.85 -15.10
CA GLU A 20 16.24 5.66 -15.42
C GLU A 20 15.64 5.22 -16.76
N GLY A 21 14.32 5.20 -16.82
CA GLY A 21 13.60 4.96 -18.05
C GLY A 21 12.28 5.71 -18.09
N VAL A 22 11.62 5.65 -19.25
CA VAL A 22 10.27 6.15 -19.45
C VAL A 22 9.42 5.09 -20.12
N ILE A 23 8.17 4.94 -19.68
CA ILE A 23 7.23 4.06 -20.38
C ILE A 23 6.86 4.72 -21.70
N GLY A 24 7.16 4.04 -22.81
CA GLY A 24 7.05 4.60 -24.16
C GLY A 24 5.65 5.09 -24.51
N VAL A 25 5.59 6.20 -25.27
CA VAL A 25 4.34 6.80 -25.76
C VAL A 25 4.31 6.70 -27.28
N LYS A 26 3.33 5.98 -27.83
CA LYS A 26 3.11 5.96 -29.28
C LYS A 26 2.69 7.35 -29.75
N SER A 27 3.44 7.91 -30.71
CA SER A 27 3.16 9.24 -31.26
C SER A 27 1.77 9.32 -31.90
N LEU A 28 1.00 10.36 -31.56
CA LEU A 28 -0.34 10.60 -32.09
C LEU A 28 -0.40 10.70 -33.61
N LEU A 29 0.69 11.13 -34.27
CA LEU A 29 0.77 11.21 -35.73
C LEU A 29 0.60 9.82 -36.38
N PHE A 30 1.04 8.78 -35.69
CA PHE A 30 1.00 7.39 -36.17
C PHE A 30 -0.02 6.54 -35.40
N THR A 31 -0.91 7.17 -34.61
CA THR A 31 -1.95 6.48 -33.84
C THR A 31 -3.28 6.55 -34.60
N PRO A 32 -3.78 5.41 -35.11
CA PRO A 32 -5.08 5.32 -35.76
C PRO A 32 -6.22 5.81 -34.86
N PRO A 33 -7.30 6.41 -35.40
CA PRO A 33 -8.42 6.94 -34.61
C PRO A 33 -8.98 5.98 -33.56
N GLU A 34 -9.08 4.70 -33.89
CA GLU A 34 -9.59 3.63 -33.03
C GLU A 34 -8.70 3.34 -31.80
N GLU A 35 -7.40 3.62 -31.88
CA GLU A 35 -6.46 3.39 -30.77
C GLU A 35 -6.34 4.58 -29.83
N ARG A 36 -6.74 5.79 -30.26
CA ARG A 36 -6.47 7.06 -29.54
C ARG A 36 -7.04 7.13 -28.13
N TYR A 37 -8.14 6.43 -27.88
CA TYR A 37 -8.84 6.41 -26.60
C TYR A 37 -8.72 5.06 -25.88
N THR A 38 -7.86 4.18 -26.40
CA THR A 38 -7.62 2.85 -25.82
C THR A 38 -6.33 2.85 -25.03
N ILE A 39 -6.36 2.19 -23.87
CA ILE A 39 -5.16 2.00 -23.05
C ILE A 39 -4.47 0.75 -23.57
N PRO A 40 -3.19 0.81 -23.96
CA PRO A 40 -2.46 -0.37 -24.40
C PRO A 40 -2.46 -1.46 -23.33
N ASP A 41 -2.45 -2.72 -23.76
CA ASP A 41 -2.17 -3.82 -22.84
C ASP A 41 -0.73 -3.76 -22.34
N LEU A 42 -0.47 -4.27 -21.12
CA LEU A 42 0.87 -4.27 -20.53
C LEU A 42 1.90 -4.95 -21.43
N SER A 43 1.52 -6.01 -22.14
CA SER A 43 2.40 -6.73 -23.08
C SER A 43 2.80 -5.90 -24.31
N LYS A 44 2.09 -4.81 -24.58
CA LYS A 44 2.40 -3.87 -25.68
C LYS A 44 3.16 -2.63 -25.20
N MET A 45 3.36 -2.49 -23.88
CA MET A 45 4.16 -1.41 -23.31
C MET A 45 5.63 -1.80 -23.29
N TYR A 46 6.50 -0.80 -23.36
CA TYR A 46 7.94 -0.96 -23.20
C TYR A 46 8.50 0.19 -22.37
N VAL A 47 9.65 -0.04 -21.75
CA VAL A 47 10.43 1.01 -21.10
C VAL A 47 11.58 1.38 -22.02
N ASP A 48 11.63 2.65 -22.40
CA ASP A 48 12.78 3.23 -23.08
C ASP A 48 13.80 3.69 -22.04
N ILE A 49 15.02 3.17 -22.14
CA ILE A 49 16.16 3.54 -21.30
C ILE A 49 17.30 4.17 -22.10
N GLY A 50 17.04 4.57 -23.36
CA GLY A 50 17.99 5.28 -24.21
C GLY A 50 19.13 4.45 -24.78
N ILE A 51 18.91 3.15 -25.01
CA ILE A 51 19.90 2.22 -25.58
C ILE A 51 19.43 1.64 -26.91
N ASN A 52 20.36 1.22 -27.76
CA ASN A 52 20.05 0.75 -29.11
C ASN A 52 20.18 -0.76 -29.28
N THR A 53 20.94 -1.42 -28.40
CA THR A 53 21.24 -2.84 -28.53
C THR A 53 20.93 -3.63 -27.25
N LYS A 54 20.68 -4.92 -27.43
CA LYS A 54 20.44 -5.86 -26.33
C LYS A 54 21.71 -6.04 -25.49
N GLU A 55 22.87 -5.99 -26.14
CA GLU A 55 24.19 -6.12 -25.55
C GLU A 55 24.46 -4.95 -24.61
N GLU A 56 24.20 -3.70 -25.03
CA GLU A 56 24.26 -2.51 -24.17
C GLU A 56 23.36 -2.66 -22.94
N ALA A 57 22.14 -3.18 -23.11
CA ALA A 57 21.21 -3.42 -22.00
C ALA A 57 21.81 -4.35 -20.95
N PHE A 58 22.41 -5.46 -21.40
CA PHE A 58 23.05 -6.42 -20.52
C PHE A 58 24.31 -5.85 -19.86
N GLU A 59 25.08 -5.04 -20.58
CA GLU A 59 26.29 -4.38 -20.07
C GLU A 59 25.97 -3.45 -18.89
N ILE A 60 24.87 -2.70 -18.96
CA ILE A 60 24.40 -1.84 -17.85
C ILE A 60 23.59 -2.61 -16.79
N GLY A 61 23.35 -3.90 -16.99
CA GLY A 61 22.81 -4.81 -15.97
C GLY A 61 21.31 -5.07 -16.05
N VAL A 62 20.62 -4.67 -17.11
CA VAL A 62 19.23 -5.09 -17.37
C VAL A 62 19.22 -6.58 -17.69
N LYS A 63 18.34 -7.38 -17.07
CA LYS A 63 18.15 -8.79 -17.41
C LYS A 63 16.67 -9.16 -17.37
N VAL A 64 16.32 -10.34 -17.91
CA VAL A 64 15.01 -10.93 -17.66
C VAL A 64 14.83 -11.10 -16.14
N GLY A 65 13.77 -10.51 -15.59
CA GLY A 65 13.53 -10.45 -14.15
C GLY A 65 13.93 -9.13 -13.49
N SER A 66 14.57 -8.19 -14.20
CA SER A 66 14.75 -6.82 -13.69
C SER A 66 13.38 -6.19 -13.41
N SER A 67 13.17 -5.78 -12.17
CA SER A 67 11.97 -5.08 -11.72
C SER A 67 11.93 -3.66 -12.25
N ILE A 68 10.71 -3.14 -12.41
CA ILE A 68 10.47 -1.75 -12.77
C ILE A 68 9.65 -1.14 -11.64
N SER A 69 10.08 0.00 -11.14
CA SER A 69 9.30 0.78 -10.18
C SER A 69 9.07 2.19 -10.73
N TYR A 70 7.97 2.83 -10.31
CA TYR A 70 7.77 4.25 -10.62
C TYR A 70 8.94 5.08 -10.07
N PHE A 71 9.30 6.13 -10.78
CA PHE A 71 10.35 7.04 -10.30
C PHE A 71 9.96 7.62 -8.93
N PRO A 72 10.88 7.64 -7.94
CA PRO A 72 10.59 8.19 -6.62
C PRO A 72 10.13 9.64 -6.69
N ASN A 73 9.07 9.97 -5.96
CA ASN A 73 8.62 11.34 -5.79
C ASN A 73 8.14 11.55 -4.33
N TYR A 74 8.22 12.80 -3.90
CA TYR A 74 7.68 13.26 -2.64
C TYR A 74 7.47 14.76 -2.73
N SER A 75 6.29 15.24 -2.34
CA SER A 75 6.06 16.66 -2.12
C SER A 75 5.06 16.87 -0.98
N LEU A 76 5.27 17.93 -0.22
CA LEU A 76 4.33 18.43 0.77
C LEU A 76 3.66 19.68 0.21
N THR A 77 2.33 19.65 0.09
CA THR A 77 1.56 20.82 -0.35
C THR A 77 1.57 21.90 0.73
N LYS A 78 1.29 23.14 0.35
CA LYS A 78 1.12 24.26 1.30
C LYS A 78 0.00 24.02 2.33
N HIS A 79 -0.92 23.11 2.05
CA HIS A 79 -2.05 22.76 2.90
C HIS A 79 -1.80 21.49 3.73
N GLY A 80 -0.57 20.97 3.76
CA GLY A 80 -0.20 19.85 4.63
C GLY A 80 -0.43 18.45 4.04
N TYR A 81 -0.91 18.33 2.81
CA TYR A 81 -1.05 17.03 2.13
C TYR A 81 0.27 16.52 1.58
N VAL A 82 0.51 15.22 1.74
CA VAL A 82 1.66 14.51 1.17
C VAL A 82 1.25 13.90 -0.17
N ILE A 83 2.07 14.11 -1.19
CA ILE A 83 1.94 13.49 -2.50
C ILE A 83 3.15 12.60 -2.72
N SER A 84 2.92 11.31 -2.96
CA SER A 84 3.96 10.34 -3.30
C SER A 84 3.37 9.14 -4.06
N LYS A 85 4.20 8.49 -4.88
CA LYS A 85 3.88 7.37 -5.78
C LYS A 85 3.55 6.06 -5.09
N SER A 86 3.83 5.96 -3.80
CA SER A 86 3.80 4.68 -3.06
C SER A 86 3.62 4.96 -1.57
N LEU A 87 2.57 5.73 -1.21
CA LEU A 87 2.17 5.86 0.20
C LEU A 87 1.61 4.54 0.72
N ASP A 88 0.91 3.80 -0.14
CA ASP A 88 0.54 2.41 0.06
C ASP A 88 1.75 1.47 -0.10
N ASP A 89 2.23 0.76 0.91
CA ASP A 89 2.04 0.99 2.36
C ASP A 89 3.33 1.50 3.03
N ARG A 90 4.06 2.39 2.35
CA ARG A 90 5.22 3.06 2.97
C ARG A 90 4.82 3.97 4.13
N ILE A 91 3.58 4.42 4.20
CA ILE A 91 3.08 5.21 5.33
C ILE A 91 2.96 4.35 6.60
N GLY A 92 2.47 3.12 6.50
CA GLY A 92 2.50 2.14 7.60
C GLY A 92 3.93 1.88 8.08
N CYS A 93 4.86 1.67 7.15
CA CYS A 93 6.28 1.51 7.46
C CYS A 93 6.87 2.72 8.19
N TYR A 94 6.54 3.94 7.76
CA TYR A 94 6.95 5.17 8.43
C TYR A 94 6.41 5.24 9.86
N ILE A 95 5.13 4.92 10.07
CA ILE A 95 4.49 4.90 11.40
C ILE A 95 5.20 3.91 12.32
N LEU A 96 5.49 2.69 11.85
CA LEU A 96 6.24 1.67 12.60
C LEU A 96 7.62 2.18 13.02
N ILE A 97 8.38 2.78 12.10
CA ILE A 97 9.70 3.34 12.40
C ILE A 97 9.60 4.46 13.44
N LYS A 98 8.58 5.31 13.36
CA LYS A 98 8.36 6.39 14.34
C LYS A 98 8.03 5.84 15.72
N LEU A 99 7.16 4.81 15.80
CA LEU A 99 6.82 4.15 17.05
C LEU A 99 8.05 3.46 17.67
N LEU A 100 8.83 2.74 16.88
CA LEU A 100 10.08 2.12 17.32
C LEU A 100 11.06 3.15 17.88
N LYS A 101 11.23 4.30 17.20
CA LYS A 101 12.09 5.40 17.68
C LYS A 101 11.63 5.95 19.03
N LYS A 102 10.30 6.09 19.25
CA LYS A 102 9.75 6.55 20.53
C LYS A 102 9.98 5.55 21.66
N LEU A 103 9.79 4.26 21.40
CA LEU A 103 10.09 3.19 22.37
C LEU A 103 11.58 3.17 22.72
N ASN A 104 12.46 3.24 21.72
CA ASN A 104 13.91 3.20 21.94
C ASN A 104 14.42 4.41 22.75
N LYS A 105 13.77 5.57 22.62
CA LYS A 105 14.07 6.77 23.41
C LYS A 105 13.45 6.76 24.81
N GLY A 106 12.64 5.74 25.15
CA GLY A 106 11.94 5.67 26.44
C GLY A 106 10.77 6.64 26.57
N GLU A 107 10.32 7.27 25.48
CA GLU A 107 9.15 8.16 25.45
C GLU A 107 7.84 7.39 25.67
N ILE A 108 7.83 6.10 25.30
CA ILE A 108 6.75 5.16 25.54
C ILE A 108 7.34 3.98 26.32
N LYS A 109 6.67 3.56 27.39
CA LYS A 109 7.06 2.40 28.20
C LYS A 109 5.95 1.35 28.14
N THR A 110 6.34 0.11 27.93
CA THR A 110 5.41 -1.03 27.92
C THR A 110 6.08 -2.26 28.51
N LYS A 111 5.26 -3.13 29.12
CA LYS A 111 5.69 -4.47 29.56
C LYS A 111 5.42 -5.54 28.51
N ALA A 112 4.66 -5.21 27.46
CA ALA A 112 4.36 -6.12 26.37
C ALA A 112 5.59 -6.30 25.46
N ARG A 113 5.76 -7.51 24.93
CA ARG A 113 6.67 -7.74 23.79
C ARG A 113 6.02 -7.11 22.55
N VAL A 114 6.71 -6.17 21.91
CA VAL A 114 6.23 -5.51 20.69
C VAL A 114 7.14 -5.91 19.54
N SER A 115 6.57 -6.58 18.54
CA SER A 115 7.27 -6.93 17.31
C SER A 115 6.86 -5.97 16.19
N PHE A 116 7.85 -5.45 15.45
CA PHE A 116 7.64 -4.62 14.28
C PHE A 116 7.87 -5.47 13.03
N VAL A 117 6.88 -5.52 12.15
CA VAL A 117 6.90 -6.36 10.95
C VAL A 117 6.64 -5.50 9.73
N GLY A 118 7.57 -5.51 8.78
CA GLY A 118 7.34 -5.05 7.41
C GLY A 118 7.16 -6.27 6.52
N THR A 119 6.02 -6.37 5.85
CA THR A 119 5.71 -7.51 4.98
C THR A 119 5.98 -7.18 3.52
N VAL A 120 6.04 -8.22 2.70
CA VAL A 120 6.13 -8.12 1.24
C VAL A 120 5.03 -8.96 0.62
N GLN A 121 4.69 -8.72 -0.64
CA GLN A 121 3.65 -9.45 -1.38
C GLN A 121 2.21 -9.26 -0.90
N GLU A 122 1.92 -8.18 -0.16
CA GLU A 122 0.55 -7.73 0.13
C GLU A 122 -0.18 -7.53 -1.21
N GLU A 123 0.31 -6.57 -2.01
CA GLU A 123 -0.21 -6.17 -3.33
C GLU A 123 -0.19 -7.26 -4.42
N PHE A 124 0.36 -8.43 -4.09
CA PHE A 124 0.40 -9.58 -4.98
C PHE A 124 -0.52 -10.71 -4.50
N SER A 125 -0.57 -10.97 -3.20
CA SER A 125 -1.21 -12.17 -2.66
C SER A 125 -1.86 -12.03 -1.29
N SER A 126 -1.59 -10.92 -0.58
CA SER A 126 -2.00 -10.67 0.80
C SER A 126 -1.55 -11.78 1.78
N LYS A 127 -0.41 -12.43 1.52
CA LYS A 127 0.12 -13.53 2.36
C LYS A 127 1.43 -13.19 3.04
N GLY A 128 1.88 -11.94 2.93
CA GLY A 128 3.19 -11.48 3.41
C GLY A 128 3.39 -11.64 4.91
N ALA A 129 2.31 -11.44 5.67
CA ALA A 129 2.32 -11.56 7.13
C ALA A 129 2.36 -12.99 7.68
N ILE A 130 2.03 -14.02 6.87
CA ILE A 130 1.89 -15.41 7.37
C ILE A 130 3.19 -15.93 8.03
N PRO A 131 4.38 -15.82 7.39
CA PRO A 131 5.62 -16.33 8.00
C PRO A 131 5.93 -15.62 9.33
N ALA A 132 5.75 -14.30 9.38
CA ALA A 132 5.98 -13.53 10.60
C ALA A 132 4.99 -13.89 11.71
N ALA A 133 3.71 -14.09 11.38
CA ALA A 133 2.70 -14.54 12.32
C ALA A 133 3.02 -15.94 12.90
N HIS A 134 3.54 -16.84 12.06
CA HIS A 134 3.94 -18.19 12.49
C HIS A 134 5.12 -18.17 13.46
N ASP A 135 6.12 -17.34 13.21
CA ASP A 135 7.32 -17.22 14.05
C ASP A 135 7.05 -16.44 15.34
N ILE A 136 6.37 -15.30 15.24
CA ILE A 136 6.13 -14.41 16.38
C ILE A 136 5.04 -14.96 17.30
N GLN A 137 4.01 -15.61 16.75
CA GLN A 137 2.81 -16.07 17.46
C GLN A 137 2.21 -14.99 18.39
N PRO A 138 1.82 -13.82 17.86
CA PRO A 138 1.32 -12.72 18.68
C PRO A 138 -0.09 -13.00 19.22
N ASP A 139 -0.39 -12.49 20.42
CA ASP A 139 -1.76 -12.53 20.98
C ASP A 139 -2.70 -11.57 20.22
N ILE A 140 -2.18 -10.41 19.83
CA ILE A 140 -2.88 -9.34 19.12
C ILE A 140 -1.97 -8.80 18.00
N GLY A 141 -2.51 -8.64 16.81
CA GLY A 141 -1.90 -7.92 15.70
C GLY A 141 -2.65 -6.61 15.39
N ILE A 142 -1.91 -5.53 15.21
CA ILE A 142 -2.41 -4.29 14.62
C ILE A 142 -1.80 -4.18 13.24
N TYR A 143 -2.64 -4.24 12.21
CA TYR A 143 -2.21 -4.06 10.83
C TYR A 143 -2.33 -2.57 10.47
N LEU A 144 -1.34 -2.06 9.75
CA LEU A 144 -1.35 -0.70 9.22
C LEU A 144 -1.50 -0.78 7.72
N ASP A 145 -2.36 0.06 7.18
CA ASP A 145 -2.65 0.08 5.75
C ASP A 145 -3.20 1.45 5.34
N ILE A 146 -3.65 1.59 4.11
CA ILE A 146 -4.38 2.76 3.62
C ILE A 146 -5.83 2.38 3.32
N VAL A 147 -6.71 3.38 3.33
CA VAL A 147 -8.08 3.25 2.79
C VAL A 147 -8.37 4.43 1.87
N PRO A 148 -9.20 4.24 0.83
CA PRO A 148 -9.58 5.32 -0.06
C PRO A 148 -10.40 6.36 0.71
N ALA A 149 -9.96 7.61 0.69
CA ALA A 149 -10.81 8.74 1.06
C ALA A 149 -11.78 9.03 -0.09
N CYS A 150 -13.06 9.22 0.23
CA CYS A 150 -14.16 9.41 -0.73
C CYS A 150 -14.76 10.82 -0.68
N ASP A 151 -14.04 11.76 -0.09
CA ASP A 151 -14.31 13.19 -0.04
C ASP A 151 -13.90 13.92 -1.35
N THR A 152 -14.06 13.24 -2.50
CA THR A 152 -13.90 13.80 -3.84
C THR A 152 -15.22 13.77 -4.62
N PRO A 153 -15.45 14.69 -5.58
CA PRO A 153 -16.73 14.76 -6.30
C PRO A 153 -17.13 13.48 -7.04
N ASP A 154 -16.15 12.67 -7.48
CA ASP A 154 -16.37 11.42 -8.19
C ASP A 154 -16.69 10.22 -7.26
N LEU A 155 -16.42 10.35 -5.96
CA LEU A 155 -16.65 9.32 -4.95
C LEU A 155 -17.66 9.75 -3.86
N GLU A 156 -18.33 10.89 -4.06
CA GLU A 156 -19.33 11.41 -3.14
C GLU A 156 -20.43 10.37 -2.84
N GLY A 157 -20.73 10.21 -1.55
CA GLY A 157 -21.75 9.28 -1.08
C GLY A 157 -21.40 7.79 -1.16
N LYS A 158 -20.15 7.43 -1.52
CA LYS A 158 -19.69 6.03 -1.47
C LYS A 158 -19.39 5.58 -0.06
N ILE A 159 -18.46 6.27 0.61
CA ILE A 159 -18.00 5.96 1.97
C ILE A 159 -17.73 7.29 2.68
N ASP A 160 -18.05 7.36 3.96
CA ASP A 160 -17.82 8.55 4.77
C ASP A 160 -16.39 8.54 5.36
N ILE A 161 -15.39 8.61 4.48
CA ILE A 161 -13.98 8.75 4.85
C ILE A 161 -13.38 9.96 4.16
N GLY A 162 -12.82 10.88 4.96
CA GLY A 162 -12.14 12.07 4.52
C GLY A 162 -10.65 12.09 4.88
N LEU A 163 -9.88 12.85 4.10
CA LEU A 163 -8.52 13.22 4.50
C LEU A 163 -8.59 14.20 5.68
N ASN A 164 -7.59 14.16 6.58
CA ASN A 164 -7.50 14.99 7.79
C ASN A 164 -8.61 14.79 8.85
N GLU A 165 -9.53 13.84 8.67
CA GLU A 165 -10.59 13.50 9.64
C GLU A 165 -10.16 12.41 10.65
N GLY A 166 -8.85 12.10 10.69
CA GLY A 166 -8.25 11.13 11.61
C GLY A 166 -8.02 9.74 11.00
N PRO A 167 -7.33 8.83 11.71
CA PRO A 167 -7.11 7.47 11.26
C PRO A 167 -8.43 6.67 11.21
N VAL A 168 -8.43 5.63 10.40
CA VAL A 168 -9.62 4.81 10.15
C VAL A 168 -9.47 3.46 10.84
N ILE A 169 -10.47 3.07 11.63
CA ILE A 169 -10.56 1.72 12.18
C ILE A 169 -11.36 0.88 11.18
N VAL A 170 -10.72 -0.15 10.61
CA VAL A 170 -11.42 -1.09 9.72
C VAL A 170 -12.24 -2.03 10.59
N ILE A 171 -13.56 -1.94 10.48
CA ILE A 171 -14.50 -2.85 11.15
C ILE A 171 -14.62 -4.15 10.37
N LYS A 172 -14.67 -4.06 9.04
CA LYS A 172 -14.74 -5.20 8.16
C LYS A 172 -14.13 -4.89 6.80
N ASP A 173 -13.25 -5.78 6.33
CA ASP A 173 -12.91 -5.93 4.92
C ASP A 173 -13.25 -7.36 4.45
N PHE A 174 -13.64 -7.52 3.19
CA PHE A 174 -13.99 -8.83 2.65
C PHE A 174 -13.93 -8.89 1.13
N HIS A 175 -13.18 -9.82 0.56
CA HIS A 175 -13.15 -10.06 -0.88
C HIS A 175 -14.03 -11.25 -1.27
N GLY A 176 -15.23 -10.95 -1.77
CA GLY A 176 -16.25 -11.95 -2.10
C GLY A 176 -16.07 -12.70 -3.41
N ARG A 177 -15.06 -12.38 -4.24
CA ARG A 177 -14.81 -13.07 -5.53
C ARG A 177 -13.54 -13.92 -5.45
N GLY A 178 -13.67 -15.22 -5.74
CA GLY A 178 -12.53 -16.15 -5.81
C GLY A 178 -12.00 -16.62 -4.45
N THR A 179 -11.49 -15.71 -3.63
CA THR A 179 -10.75 -16.06 -2.40
C THR A 179 -11.62 -16.17 -1.14
N LEU A 180 -12.81 -15.56 -1.11
CA LEU A 180 -13.75 -15.56 0.03
C LEU A 180 -13.04 -15.33 1.38
N ALA A 181 -12.24 -14.27 1.45
CA ALA A 181 -11.37 -13.99 2.58
C ALA A 181 -11.48 -12.51 2.98
N GLY A 182 -11.12 -12.21 4.22
CA GLY A 182 -11.18 -10.86 4.78
C GLY A 182 -11.10 -10.91 6.31
N LEU A 183 -11.23 -9.75 6.94
CA LEU A 183 -11.24 -9.61 8.38
C LEU A 183 -12.54 -8.96 8.84
N ILE A 184 -13.17 -9.55 9.85
CA ILE A 184 -14.08 -8.83 10.73
C ILE A 184 -13.29 -8.54 12.00
N SER A 185 -12.97 -7.27 12.23
CA SER A 185 -12.12 -6.87 13.35
C SER A 185 -12.76 -7.25 14.67
N ASN A 186 -11.94 -7.69 15.64
CA ASN A 186 -12.46 -8.15 16.92
C ASN A 186 -13.18 -7.01 17.65
N PRO A 187 -14.47 -7.16 18.03
CA PRO A 187 -15.25 -6.08 18.63
C PRO A 187 -14.70 -5.54 19.94
N LYS A 188 -13.99 -6.36 20.73
CA LYS A 188 -13.35 -5.91 21.99
C LYS A 188 -12.13 -5.05 21.70
N LEU A 189 -11.34 -5.41 20.69
CA LEU A 189 -10.17 -4.63 20.27
C LEU A 189 -10.61 -3.29 19.65
N VAL A 190 -11.64 -3.30 18.80
CA VAL A 190 -12.24 -2.08 18.24
C VAL A 190 -12.69 -1.12 19.35
N LYS A 191 -13.50 -1.59 20.31
CA LYS A 191 -13.93 -0.77 21.47
C LYS A 191 -12.77 -0.24 22.30
N TYR A 192 -11.70 -1.04 22.44
CA TYR A 192 -10.50 -0.59 23.12
C TYR A 192 -9.82 0.56 22.38
N LEU A 193 -9.64 0.43 21.05
CA LEU A 193 -9.05 1.48 20.21
C LEU A 193 -9.91 2.76 20.22
N GLU A 194 -11.23 2.66 20.16
CA GLU A 194 -12.14 3.80 20.33
C GLU A 194 -11.91 4.51 21.66
N SER A 195 -11.80 3.74 22.76
CA SER A 195 -11.56 4.32 24.09
C SER A 195 -10.21 5.03 24.19
N VAL A 196 -9.19 4.52 23.50
CA VAL A 196 -7.87 5.15 23.42
C VAL A 196 -7.96 6.45 22.64
N ALA A 197 -8.60 6.44 21.46
CA ALA A 197 -8.82 7.63 20.64
C ALA A 197 -9.57 8.72 21.41
N GLN A 198 -10.65 8.36 22.11
CA GLN A 198 -11.43 9.28 22.94
C GLN A 198 -10.57 9.92 24.06
N LYS A 199 -9.81 9.11 24.80
CA LYS A 199 -8.92 9.62 25.87
C LYS A 199 -7.82 10.53 25.32
N SER A 200 -7.32 10.21 24.14
CA SER A 200 -6.28 11.00 23.45
C SER A 200 -6.84 12.18 22.64
N LYS A 201 -8.17 12.36 22.60
CA LYS A 201 -8.86 13.38 21.78
C LYS A 201 -8.46 13.31 20.30
N ILE A 202 -8.29 12.09 19.79
CA ILE A 202 -7.99 11.83 18.38
C ILE A 202 -9.32 11.51 17.68
N PRO A 203 -9.73 12.28 16.66
CA PRO A 203 -10.88 11.89 15.83
C PRO A 203 -10.55 10.58 15.09
N ILE A 204 -11.55 9.73 14.91
CA ILE A 204 -11.40 8.45 14.21
C ILE A 204 -12.58 8.27 13.26
N GLN A 205 -12.34 7.50 12.20
CA GLN A 205 -13.33 7.13 11.20
C GLN A 205 -13.49 5.60 11.21
N PHE A 206 -14.54 5.09 10.58
CA PHE A 206 -14.81 3.66 10.52
C PHE A 206 -14.98 3.18 9.08
N PHE A 207 -14.44 2.02 8.77
CA PHE A 207 -14.50 1.43 7.43
C PHE A 207 -15.16 0.06 7.43
N VAL A 208 -16.12 -0.10 6.53
CA VAL A 208 -16.77 -1.37 6.21
C VAL A 208 -16.87 -1.46 4.70
N GLU A 209 -16.17 -2.40 4.08
CA GLU A 209 -16.22 -2.55 2.63
C GLU A 209 -16.08 -4.01 2.18
N SER A 210 -16.65 -4.31 1.02
CA SER A 210 -16.47 -5.56 0.29
C SER A 210 -15.72 -5.32 -1.03
N GLY A 211 -14.84 -6.23 -1.41
CA GLY A 211 -13.95 -6.10 -2.56
C GLY A 211 -12.51 -5.72 -2.20
N ILE A 212 -12.19 -5.65 -0.91
CA ILE A 212 -10.85 -5.38 -0.39
C ILE A 212 -10.34 -6.61 0.35
N LEU A 213 -9.03 -6.83 0.27
CA LEU A 213 -8.32 -7.90 0.95
C LEU A 213 -6.99 -7.32 1.46
N THR A 214 -6.59 -7.71 2.66
CA THR A 214 -5.30 -7.33 3.25
C THR A 214 -4.61 -8.56 3.82
N ASP A 215 -3.34 -8.44 4.24
CA ASP A 215 -2.58 -9.54 4.87
C ASP A 215 -3.32 -10.17 6.07
N THR A 216 -4.17 -9.40 6.76
CA THR A 216 -4.96 -9.88 7.91
C THR A 216 -5.96 -10.98 7.56
N ALA A 217 -6.40 -11.03 6.31
CA ALA A 217 -7.35 -12.03 5.82
C ALA A 217 -6.85 -13.47 6.02
N TYR A 218 -5.54 -13.68 5.96
CA TYR A 218 -4.93 -15.00 6.16
C TYR A 218 -4.11 -15.08 7.45
N ALA A 219 -3.42 -14.01 7.84
CA ALA A 219 -2.59 -14.03 9.04
C ALA A 219 -3.42 -14.34 10.30
N GLN A 220 -4.69 -13.91 10.35
CA GLN A 220 -5.58 -14.21 11.48
C GLN A 220 -5.83 -15.70 11.71
N LEU A 221 -5.62 -16.55 10.69
CA LEU A 221 -5.89 -17.98 10.73
C LEU A 221 -4.67 -18.80 11.18
N VAL A 222 -3.53 -18.15 11.43
CA VAL A 222 -2.30 -18.83 11.83
C VAL A 222 -2.42 -19.35 13.27
N GLY A 223 -1.96 -20.58 13.50
CA GLY A 223 -1.92 -21.21 14.82
C GLY A 223 -3.32 -21.41 15.41
N LYS A 224 -3.55 -20.87 16.62
CA LYS A 224 -4.86 -20.93 17.30
C LYS A 224 -5.81 -19.80 16.87
N GLY A 225 -5.43 -19.04 15.85
CA GLY A 225 -6.05 -17.79 15.48
C GLY A 225 -5.43 -16.60 16.21
N ILE A 226 -5.29 -15.49 15.52
CA ILE A 226 -4.72 -14.25 16.03
C ILE A 226 -5.78 -13.17 15.98
N ILE A 227 -5.91 -12.40 17.06
CA ILE A 227 -6.82 -11.26 17.10
C ILE A 227 -6.20 -10.12 16.28
N PHE A 228 -6.88 -9.71 15.20
CA PHE A 228 -6.46 -8.57 14.39
C PHE A 228 -7.46 -7.41 14.44
N CYS A 229 -6.92 -6.22 14.23
CA CYS A 229 -7.63 -5.03 13.80
C CYS A 229 -6.71 -4.22 12.88
N THR A 230 -7.26 -3.64 11.83
CA THR A 230 -6.52 -2.74 10.93
C THR A 230 -6.78 -1.29 11.31
N ILE A 231 -5.71 -0.49 11.37
CA ILE A 231 -5.77 0.97 11.50
C ILE A 231 -5.20 1.55 10.22
N SER A 232 -6.02 2.26 9.46
CA SER A 232 -5.64 2.75 8.15
C SER A 232 -5.46 4.27 8.11
N VAL A 233 -4.59 4.73 7.21
CA VAL A 233 -4.43 6.14 6.87
C VAL A 233 -5.29 6.44 5.63
N PRO A 234 -6.20 7.42 5.67
CA PRO A 234 -6.92 7.87 4.48
C PRO A 234 -5.97 8.35 3.39
N GLY A 235 -6.13 7.88 2.15
CA GLY A 235 -5.32 8.27 0.99
C GLY A 235 -6.12 8.33 -0.32
N ARG A 236 -5.51 8.90 -1.36
CA ARG A 236 -6.08 9.04 -2.71
C ARG A 236 -4.99 8.89 -3.78
#